data_AF-A0A5C6N714-F1
#
_entry.id   AF-A0A5C6N714-F1
#
_cell.length_a   1.000
_cell.length_b   1.000
_cell.length_c   1.000
_cell.angle_alpha   90.00
_cell.angle_beta   90.00
_cell.angle_gamma   90.00
#
_symmetry.space_group_name_H-M   'P 1'
#
loop_
_entity.id
_entity.type
_entity.pdbx_description
1 polymer ?
#
loop_
_entity_poly.entity_id
_entity_poly.type
_entity_poly.pdbx_seq_one_letter_code
_entity_poly.pdbx_strand_id
1 'polypeptide(L)'
;STDGVTGLKFIVAFPENIANFYPALPKNMIIITALFHETEVVIKGYEHHKDTLILSAGETQTFDVEAHLELSRSEISNSSLQISSNKLITVREVHHKHHSIQTSLVTPTDKLGTDYLIPPVPIINGTSHPVDQITTFVTENNPFRLVIINTEQNNMVTLTGVASKNIFLLPHQVASIWLKPEEAFRAVSAKMPIAVLFGHACAHLRNCTCAQLYTALYPTKEETKKFYIPPFLTKGVENGAYVLLSQRESRQVKSASQISPLLEATGSAILYRPGLLIPLIPETDHGACSIVTSVPNARNVAVIVVHRNLTAGVHLGYQSLESLNWQQLDGNDYVSVHIDLQSNKSVIWHSSSKMAVYSLGIKDGLMFGNPAAIISKSADIRGCLLVPEVIRIGAVAGGWRESLQYCQNQQLELVSFSRRGHMTQVYNKIILGKQAGLMDLWIGMRRSACSGQWYWLSNEPVTETNWAEGEPGTVNNAQCVIMTLKSSNFIWRDENCCRNAHPVCYKDPTLLTI
;
A
#
# COMPACT_ATOMS: atom_id res chain seq x y z
N SER A 1 5.31 -3.14 -11.22
CA SER A 1 5.74 -2.01 -10.38
C SER A 1 4.88 -2.06 -9.13
N THR A 2 5.31 -2.82 -8.13
CA THR A 2 4.57 -3.07 -6.88
C THR A 2 4.92 -2.02 -5.84
N ASP A 3 3.89 -1.39 -5.31
CA ASP A 3 3.85 -0.32 -4.31
C ASP A 3 4.76 -0.46 -3.10
N GLY A 4 5.17 0.66 -2.50
CA GLY A 4 6.20 0.76 -1.45
C GLY A 4 5.98 -0.06 -0.17
N VAL A 5 4.82 -0.70 0.02
CA VAL A 5 4.38 -1.22 1.33
C VAL A 5 3.90 -2.68 1.32
N THR A 6 3.92 -3.35 0.16
CA THR A 6 3.71 -4.81 0.05
C THR A 6 5.03 -5.54 -0.04
N GLY A 7 5.18 -6.70 0.61
CA GLY A 7 6.48 -7.38 0.58
C GLY A 7 6.47 -8.77 1.19
N LEU A 8 7.66 -9.35 1.28
CA LEU A 8 7.88 -10.71 1.78
C LEU A 8 8.56 -10.75 3.15
N LYS A 9 9.26 -9.68 3.52
CA LYS A 9 10.02 -9.59 4.77
C LYS A 9 9.82 -8.22 5.40
N PHE A 10 9.59 -8.22 6.70
CA PHE A 10 9.35 -7.03 7.50
C PHE A 10 10.09 -7.16 8.83
N ILE A 11 10.42 -6.03 9.41
CA ILE A 11 10.91 -5.95 10.78
C ILE A 11 10.18 -4.81 11.49
N VAL A 12 9.75 -5.09 12.72
CA VAL A 12 8.90 -4.21 13.53
C VAL A 12 9.51 -3.99 14.90
N ALA A 13 9.27 -2.82 15.47
CA ALA A 13 9.69 -2.49 16.83
C ALA A 13 8.66 -1.56 17.49
N PHE A 14 8.45 -1.74 18.79
CA PHE A 14 7.39 -1.05 19.53
C PHE A 14 7.97 0.00 20.47
N PRO A 15 8.09 1.27 20.06
CA PRO A 15 8.50 2.34 20.96
C PRO A 15 7.63 2.48 22.21
N GLU A 16 8.28 2.91 23.30
CA GLU A 16 7.67 3.23 24.60
C GLU A 16 6.40 4.09 24.42
N ASN A 17 5.26 3.60 24.91
CA ASN A 17 3.97 4.28 24.87
C ASN A 17 3.56 4.76 26.28
N ILE A 18 3.27 6.06 26.45
CA ILE A 18 2.95 6.75 27.73
C ILE A 18 3.88 6.40 28.90
N ALA A 19 5.18 6.20 28.64
CA ALA A 19 6.23 5.95 29.64
C ALA A 19 5.91 4.82 30.66
N ASN A 20 6.85 4.53 31.56
CA ASN A 20 6.70 3.43 32.55
C ASN A 20 5.89 3.80 33.81
N PHE A 21 5.36 5.02 33.94
CA PHE A 21 4.72 5.49 35.18
C PHE A 21 3.22 5.19 35.25
N TYR A 22 2.62 4.79 34.13
CA TYR A 22 1.28 4.21 34.12
C TYR A 22 1.42 2.69 34.24
N PRO A 23 0.96 2.06 35.34
CA PRO A 23 1.13 0.63 35.60
C PRO A 23 0.14 -0.20 34.77
N ALA A 24 0.19 -0.04 33.45
CA ALA A 24 -0.60 -0.79 32.49
C ALA A 24 0.35 -1.48 31.52
N LEU A 25 0.13 -2.78 31.30
CA LEU A 25 0.84 -3.52 30.27
C LEU A 25 0.42 -3.01 28.88
N PRO A 26 1.35 -2.83 27.94
CA PRO A 26 1.00 -2.54 26.56
C PRO A 26 0.25 -3.72 25.94
N LYS A 27 -0.67 -3.40 25.02
CA LYS A 27 -1.47 -4.32 24.21
C LYS A 27 -1.11 -4.12 22.74
N ASN A 28 0.19 -4.19 22.46
CA ASN A 28 0.69 -3.98 21.11
C ASN A 28 0.23 -5.13 20.21
N MET A 29 -0.04 -4.81 18.94
CA MET A 29 -0.51 -5.79 17.97
C MET A 29 0.18 -5.59 16.62
N ILE A 30 0.29 -6.67 15.85
CA ILE A 30 0.54 -6.61 14.41
C ILE A 30 -0.69 -7.11 13.66
N ILE A 31 -1.04 -6.41 12.59
CA ILE A 31 -2.14 -6.76 11.69
C ILE A 31 -1.53 -7.10 10.34
N ILE A 32 -1.70 -8.35 9.92
CA ILE A 32 -1.15 -8.88 8.67
C ILE A 32 -2.29 -9.15 7.71
N THR A 33 -2.17 -8.72 6.46
CA THR A 33 -3.13 -9.05 5.39
C THR A 33 -2.45 -9.77 4.25
N ALA A 34 -2.94 -10.96 3.89
CA ALA A 34 -2.46 -11.73 2.76
C ALA A 34 -3.11 -11.26 1.46
N LEU A 35 -2.31 -11.13 0.40
CA LEU A 35 -2.80 -10.72 -0.93
C LEU A 35 -3.15 -11.92 -1.82
N PHE A 36 -2.66 -13.11 -1.48
CA PHE A 36 -2.82 -14.33 -2.26
C PHE A 36 -3.25 -15.50 -1.37
N HIS A 37 -3.87 -16.53 -1.96
CA HIS A 37 -4.20 -17.76 -1.23
C HIS A 37 -2.94 -18.54 -0.87
N GLU A 38 -3.03 -19.39 0.15
CA GLU A 38 -1.93 -20.24 0.64
C GLU A 38 -0.68 -19.39 0.93
N THR A 39 -0.91 -18.25 1.58
CA THR A 39 0.16 -17.36 2.02
C THR A 39 0.62 -17.82 3.40
N GLU A 40 1.78 -18.45 3.45
CA GLU A 40 2.41 -18.84 4.70
C GLU A 40 3.12 -17.64 5.31
N VAL A 41 2.82 -17.34 6.58
CA VAL A 41 3.43 -16.25 7.33
C VAL A 41 4.13 -16.82 8.55
N VAL A 42 5.35 -16.36 8.79
CA VAL A 42 6.20 -16.76 9.92
C VAL A 42 6.59 -15.51 10.70
N ILE A 43 6.29 -15.50 11.99
CA ILE A 43 6.63 -14.42 12.93
C ILE A 43 7.66 -14.96 13.93
N LYS A 44 8.74 -14.21 14.14
CA LYS A 44 9.82 -14.53 15.08
C LYS A 44 10.33 -13.26 15.74
N GLY A 45 10.98 -13.38 16.88
CA GLY A 45 11.60 -12.24 17.55
C GLY A 45 12.47 -12.67 18.71
N TYR A 46 13.05 -11.70 19.39
CA TYR A 46 13.84 -11.94 20.59
C TYR A 46 12.94 -12.47 21.71
N GLU A 47 13.22 -13.66 22.23
CA GLU A 47 12.41 -14.34 23.26
C GLU A 47 10.92 -14.53 22.88
N HIS A 48 10.60 -14.40 21.59
CA HIS A 48 9.28 -14.64 21.00
C HIS A 48 9.15 -16.09 20.52
N HIS A 49 8.00 -16.72 20.76
CA HIS A 49 7.72 -18.03 20.20
C HIS A 49 7.49 -17.94 18.69
N LYS A 50 8.11 -18.82 17.90
CA LYS A 50 7.89 -18.82 16.46
C LYS A 50 6.44 -19.17 16.15
N ASP A 51 5.70 -18.23 15.58
CA ASP A 51 4.36 -18.47 15.06
C ASP A 51 4.41 -18.77 13.57
N THR A 52 3.53 -19.64 13.09
CA THR A 52 3.38 -19.95 11.67
C THR A 52 1.91 -20.18 11.35
N LEU A 53 1.45 -19.57 10.26
CA LEU A 53 0.06 -19.68 9.82
C LEU A 53 -0.05 -19.63 8.30
N ILE A 54 -1.20 -20.07 7.80
CA ILE A 54 -1.53 -20.03 6.37
C ILE A 54 -2.78 -19.18 6.22
N LEU A 55 -2.69 -18.14 5.39
CA LEU A 55 -3.76 -17.18 5.12
C LEU A 55 -4.28 -17.33 3.68
N SER A 56 -5.57 -17.07 3.53
CA SER A 56 -6.25 -16.94 2.25
C SER A 56 -6.10 -15.54 1.65
N ALA A 57 -6.32 -15.40 0.34
CA ALA A 57 -6.30 -14.09 -0.31
C ALA A 57 -7.34 -13.16 0.30
N GLY A 58 -6.89 -11.99 0.74
CA GLY A 58 -7.74 -11.02 1.40
C GLY A 58 -7.94 -11.27 2.90
N GLU A 59 -7.46 -12.38 3.45
CA GLU A 59 -7.57 -12.64 4.88
C GLU A 59 -6.66 -11.71 5.69
N THR A 60 -7.19 -11.16 6.78
CA THR A 60 -6.48 -10.29 7.71
C THR A 60 -6.49 -10.92 9.09
N GLN A 61 -5.31 -11.07 9.69
CA GLN A 61 -5.16 -11.62 11.03
C GLN A 61 -4.44 -10.62 11.94
N THR A 62 -4.94 -10.50 13.17
CA THR A 62 -4.32 -9.73 14.25
C THR A 62 -3.56 -10.66 15.18
N PHE A 63 -2.38 -10.24 15.61
CA PHE A 63 -1.54 -10.95 16.57
C PHE A 63 -1.18 -9.99 17.69
N ASP A 64 -1.38 -10.45 18.92
CA ASP A 64 -0.89 -9.75 20.10
C ASP A 64 0.62 -9.90 20.18
N VAL A 65 1.28 -8.83 20.62
CA VAL A 65 2.72 -8.78 20.82
C VAL A 65 3.00 -8.75 22.32
N GLU A 66 3.93 -9.58 22.77
CA GLU A 66 4.32 -9.71 24.16
C GLU A 66 4.84 -8.38 24.69
N ALA A 67 4.41 -8.05 25.90
CA ALA A 67 4.73 -6.75 26.51
C ALA A 67 6.24 -6.46 26.66
N HIS A 68 7.07 -7.50 26.77
CA HIS A 68 8.53 -7.35 26.90
C HIS A 68 9.22 -6.86 25.61
N LEU A 69 8.51 -6.85 24.48
CA LEU A 69 8.99 -6.33 23.21
C LEU A 69 8.76 -4.82 23.05
N GLU A 70 8.03 -4.17 23.98
CA GLU A 70 8.01 -2.70 24.07
C GLU A 70 9.41 -2.20 24.46
N LEU A 71 9.94 -1.26 23.68
CA LEU A 71 11.28 -0.72 23.88
C LEU A 71 11.36 -0.03 25.25
N SER A 72 12.37 -0.44 26.02
CA SER A 72 12.75 0.22 27.26
C SER A 72 13.58 1.49 26.98
N ARG A 73 14.05 2.16 28.04
CA ARG A 73 14.87 3.37 27.93
C ARG A 73 16.31 3.12 27.45
N SER A 74 16.71 1.87 27.18
CA SER A 74 18.06 1.57 26.70
C SER A 74 18.32 2.18 25.31
N GLU A 75 19.55 2.63 25.05
CA GLU A 75 19.91 3.20 23.75
C GLU A 75 19.88 2.15 22.61
N ILE A 76 20.18 0.89 22.91
CA ILE A 76 20.14 -0.24 21.97
C ILE A 76 19.35 -1.40 22.61
N SER A 77 18.56 -2.12 21.81
CA SER A 77 17.75 -3.26 22.21
C SER A 77 17.70 -4.34 21.14
N ASN A 78 17.42 -5.58 21.58
CA ASN A 78 17.10 -6.71 20.71
C ASN A 78 15.58 -6.89 20.50
N SER A 79 14.75 -6.03 21.11
CA SER A 79 13.28 -6.10 21.04
C SER A 79 12.76 -5.68 19.66
N SER A 80 12.88 -6.59 18.70
CA SER A 80 12.26 -6.50 17.38
C SER A 80 11.58 -7.83 17.01
N LEU A 81 10.54 -7.76 16.19
CA LEU A 81 9.97 -8.95 15.55
C LEU A 81 10.29 -8.92 14.06
N GLN A 82 10.69 -10.08 13.53
CA GLN A 82 10.83 -10.35 12.12
C GLN A 82 9.59 -11.08 11.62
N ILE A 83 9.04 -10.62 10.50
CA ILE A 83 7.87 -11.23 9.84
C ILE A 83 8.30 -11.58 8.43
N SER A 84 8.08 -12.84 8.03
CA SER A 84 8.41 -13.32 6.69
C SER A 84 7.25 -14.09 6.08
N SER A 85 7.12 -14.05 4.76
CA SER A 85 6.09 -14.78 4.03
C SER A 85 6.58 -15.29 2.68
N ASN A 86 5.94 -16.36 2.18
CA ASN A 86 6.18 -16.92 0.86
C ASN A 86 5.50 -16.11 -0.28
N LYS A 87 4.53 -15.24 0.05
CA LYS A 87 3.75 -14.43 -0.89
C LYS A 87 3.58 -13.00 -0.35
N LEU A 88 3.18 -12.07 -1.21
CA LEU A 88 3.08 -10.66 -0.82
C LEU A 88 2.01 -10.47 0.26
N ILE A 89 2.41 -9.78 1.32
CA ILE A 89 1.55 -9.35 2.43
C ILE A 89 1.70 -7.84 2.69
N THR A 90 0.79 -7.29 3.49
CA THR A 90 0.95 -5.98 4.14
C THR A 90 0.98 -6.16 5.65
N VAL A 91 1.80 -5.38 6.34
CA VAL A 91 1.91 -5.41 7.81
C VAL A 91 1.65 -4.02 8.38
N ARG A 92 0.79 -3.94 9.40
CA ARG A 92 0.53 -2.72 10.18
C ARG A 92 0.77 -2.99 11.66
N GLU A 93 1.47 -2.10 12.34
CA GLU A 93 1.64 -2.13 13.79
C GLU A 93 0.54 -1.30 14.44
N VAL A 94 0.08 -1.75 15.61
CA VAL A 94 -0.80 -1.00 16.51
C VAL A 94 -0.13 -0.95 17.87
N HIS A 95 0.15 0.26 18.35
CA HIS A 95 0.74 0.49 19.66
C HIS A 95 -0.40 0.92 20.57
N HIS A 96 -0.71 0.14 21.60
CA HIS A 96 -1.84 0.45 22.48
C HIS A 96 -1.43 0.33 23.94
N LYS A 97 -1.55 1.43 24.68
CA LYS A 97 -1.43 1.44 26.13
C LYS A 97 -2.46 2.38 26.71
N HIS A 98 -3.37 1.84 27.54
CA HIS A 98 -4.50 2.59 28.10
C HIS A 98 -5.34 3.31 27.03
N HIS A 99 -5.24 4.64 26.94
CA HIS A 99 -5.99 5.50 26.03
C HIS A 99 -5.14 5.96 24.82
N SER A 100 -3.83 5.75 24.86
CA SER A 100 -2.92 6.08 23.75
C SER A 100 -2.87 4.91 22.79
N ILE A 101 -3.32 5.20 21.57
CA ILE A 101 -3.25 4.29 20.43
C ILE A 101 -2.50 5.01 19.32
N GLN A 102 -1.50 4.36 18.74
CA GLN A 102 -0.86 4.79 17.50
C GLN A 102 -0.79 3.62 16.53
N THR A 103 -0.72 3.91 15.24
CA THR A 103 -0.56 2.87 14.22
C THR A 103 0.47 3.28 13.19
N SER A 104 1.22 2.30 12.69
CA SER A 104 2.25 2.51 11.68
C SER A 104 2.13 1.48 10.58
N LEU A 105 2.30 1.90 9.34
CA LEU A 105 2.40 0.98 8.21
C LEU A 105 3.86 0.55 8.04
N VAL A 106 4.11 -0.75 8.11
CA VAL A 106 5.47 -1.28 8.09
C VAL A 106 5.96 -1.36 6.66
N THR A 107 7.12 -0.77 6.40
CA THR A 107 7.76 -0.83 5.09
C THR A 107 8.54 -2.16 4.98
N PRO A 108 8.35 -2.95 3.92
CA PRO A 108 9.13 -4.16 3.67
C PRO A 108 10.63 -3.90 3.64
N THR A 109 11.43 -4.85 4.11
CA THR A 109 12.88 -4.66 4.25
C THR A 109 13.60 -4.44 2.91
N ASP A 110 13.06 -4.96 1.81
CA ASP A 110 13.54 -4.74 0.44
C ASP A 110 13.23 -3.33 -0.11
N LYS A 111 12.37 -2.57 0.58
CA LYS A 111 11.92 -1.23 0.18
C LYS A 111 12.41 -0.13 1.13
N LEU A 112 13.10 -0.51 2.20
CA LEU A 112 13.80 0.41 3.08
C LEU A 112 14.97 1.07 2.35
N GLY A 113 15.33 2.27 2.80
CA GLY A 113 16.47 3.01 2.27
C GLY A 113 17.60 3.14 3.28
N THR A 114 18.65 3.84 2.85
CA THR A 114 19.84 4.16 3.65
C THR A 114 19.83 5.59 4.17
N ASP A 115 19.07 6.49 3.56
CA ASP A 115 19.14 7.93 3.80
C ASP A 115 17.77 8.53 4.11
N TYR A 116 17.66 9.16 5.27
CA TYR A 116 16.43 9.73 5.81
C TYR A 116 16.64 11.15 6.30
N LEU A 117 15.66 12.03 6.03
CA LEU A 117 15.62 13.37 6.60
C LEU A 117 14.81 13.36 7.90
N ILE A 118 15.36 13.98 8.93
CA ILE A 118 14.72 14.13 10.24
C ILE A 118 13.85 15.40 10.22
N PRO A 119 12.54 15.28 10.50
CA PRO A 119 11.67 16.44 10.54
C PRO A 119 12.01 17.39 11.71
N PRO A 120 11.63 18.67 11.61
CA PRO A 120 11.70 19.57 12.77
C PRO A 120 10.81 19.01 13.89
N VAL A 121 11.26 19.16 15.14
CA VAL A 121 10.46 18.79 16.31
C VAL A 121 9.26 19.76 16.39
N PRO A 122 8.01 19.25 16.46
CA PRO A 122 6.84 20.11 16.59
C PRO A 122 6.88 20.85 17.93
N ILE A 123 6.34 22.07 17.96
CA ILE A 123 6.24 22.87 19.19
C ILE A 123 4.95 22.51 19.91
N ILE A 124 5.07 21.88 21.08
CA ILE A 124 3.94 21.37 21.87
C ILE A 124 4.09 21.87 23.30
N ASN A 125 3.10 22.64 23.78
CA ASN A 125 3.07 23.13 25.15
C ASN A 125 3.01 21.96 26.15
N GLY A 126 3.84 21.99 27.17
CA GLY A 126 4.04 20.90 28.14
C GLY A 126 4.89 19.74 27.64
N THR A 127 5.60 19.88 26.50
CA THR A 127 6.43 18.79 25.95
C THR A 127 7.69 19.29 25.27
N SER A 128 7.54 20.15 24.27
CA SER A 128 8.64 20.59 23.38
C SER A 128 8.65 22.10 23.16
N HIS A 129 7.81 22.86 23.86
CA HIS A 129 7.81 24.30 23.76
C HIS A 129 9.08 24.88 24.44
N PRO A 130 9.80 25.84 23.83
CA PRO A 130 11.09 26.32 24.35
C PRO A 130 11.05 26.95 25.75
N VAL A 131 9.89 27.43 26.17
CA VAL A 131 9.69 28.07 27.49
C VAL A 131 9.40 27.02 28.58
N ASP A 132 9.01 25.82 28.21
CA ASP A 132 8.85 24.73 29.17
C ASP A 132 10.26 24.33 29.63
N GLN A 133 10.48 24.21 30.95
CA GLN A 133 11.73 23.67 31.47
C GLN A 133 11.78 22.17 31.16
N ILE A 134 12.22 21.86 29.95
CA ILE A 134 12.47 20.51 29.45
C ILE A 134 13.71 20.00 30.15
N THR A 135 13.53 19.38 31.32
CA THR A 135 14.60 18.67 32.00
C THR A 135 14.58 17.22 31.56
N THR A 136 15.74 16.65 31.23
CA THR A 136 15.88 15.20 30.96
C THR A 136 15.66 14.34 32.21
N PHE A 137 15.54 14.97 33.38
CA PHE A 137 15.21 14.33 34.66
C PHE A 137 13.70 14.05 34.81
N VAL A 138 12.85 14.80 34.09
CA VAL A 138 11.40 14.57 34.02
C VAL A 138 11.05 13.99 32.67
N THR A 139 10.69 12.72 32.67
CA THR A 139 10.66 11.90 31.47
C THR A 139 9.53 12.19 30.49
N GLU A 140 8.45 12.79 30.97
CA GLU A 140 7.31 13.31 30.21
C GLU A 140 7.67 14.56 29.41
N ASN A 141 8.72 15.27 29.83
CA ASN A 141 9.28 16.43 29.14
C ASN A 141 10.50 16.05 28.30
N ASN A 142 10.80 14.76 28.12
CA ASN A 142 11.97 14.36 27.36
C ASN A 142 11.87 14.83 25.89
N PRO A 143 13.00 14.95 25.18
CA PRO A 143 12.97 15.30 23.76
C PRO A 143 12.32 14.19 22.91
N PHE A 144 11.95 14.53 21.68
CA PHE A 144 11.55 13.53 20.68
C PHE A 144 12.65 12.47 20.47
N ARG A 145 12.27 11.30 19.99
CA ARG A 145 13.18 10.17 19.71
C ARG A 145 13.14 9.78 18.24
N LEU A 146 14.28 9.27 17.77
CA LEU A 146 14.38 8.40 16.62
C LEU A 146 14.48 6.95 17.10
N VAL A 147 13.70 6.07 16.48
CA VAL A 147 13.83 4.63 16.64
C VAL A 147 14.35 4.07 15.33
N ILE A 148 15.57 3.56 15.34
CA ILE A 148 16.29 3.08 14.16
C ILE A 148 16.34 1.56 14.22
N ILE A 149 15.69 0.89 13.28
CA ILE A 149 15.55 -0.56 13.25
C ILE A 149 16.48 -1.09 12.17
N ASN A 150 17.47 -1.89 12.58
CA ASN A 150 18.43 -2.50 11.66
C ASN A 150 17.85 -3.77 11.04
N THR A 151 18.25 -4.08 9.80
CA THR A 151 17.73 -5.24 9.05
C THR A 151 18.60 -6.49 9.26
N GLU A 152 19.07 -7.14 8.20
CA GLU A 152 19.72 -8.46 8.27
C GLU A 152 21.24 -8.40 8.48
N GLN A 153 21.88 -7.25 8.24
CA GLN A 153 23.34 -7.11 8.23
C GLN A 153 23.81 -6.15 9.32
N ASN A 154 25.05 -6.34 9.77
CA ASN A 154 25.74 -5.36 10.60
C ASN A 154 25.74 -4.01 9.89
N ASN A 155 25.44 -2.94 10.63
CA ASN A 155 25.26 -1.64 10.04
C ASN A 155 25.92 -0.56 10.88
N MET A 156 26.50 0.42 10.19
CA MET A 156 26.99 1.63 10.82
C MET A 156 26.08 2.77 10.40
N VAL A 157 25.36 3.32 11.36
CA VAL A 157 24.39 4.38 11.20
C VAL A 157 25.02 5.69 11.67
N THR A 158 24.91 6.74 10.86
CA THR A 158 25.43 8.07 11.14
C THR A 158 24.27 9.05 11.23
N LEU A 159 24.10 9.70 12.37
CA LEU A 159 23.24 10.87 12.51
C LEU A 159 24.09 12.12 12.24
N THR A 160 23.61 12.99 11.35
CA THR A 160 24.31 14.23 10.98
C THR A 160 23.51 15.45 11.43
N GLY A 161 24.19 16.41 12.06
CA GLY A 161 23.62 17.63 12.62
C GLY A 161 24.69 18.71 12.77
N VAL A 162 24.66 19.45 13.88
CA VAL A 162 25.79 20.30 14.29
C VAL A 162 26.98 19.43 14.69
N ALA A 163 26.70 18.31 15.37
CA ALA A 163 27.64 17.22 15.61
C ALA A 163 27.18 15.96 14.86
N SER A 164 28.12 15.05 14.60
CA SER A 164 27.82 13.73 14.04
C SER A 164 27.89 12.67 15.12
N LYS A 165 26.92 11.75 15.15
CA LYS A 165 26.91 10.58 16.06
C LYS A 165 26.89 9.30 15.23
N ASN A 166 27.83 8.41 15.48
CA ASN A 166 27.88 7.08 14.84
C ASN A 166 27.36 6.01 15.82
N ILE A 167 26.58 5.07 15.30
CA ILE A 167 26.00 3.96 16.05
C ILE A 167 26.26 2.68 15.25
N PHE A 168 26.77 1.66 15.92
CA PHE A 168 26.93 0.34 15.33
C PHE A 168 25.78 -0.57 15.77
N LEU A 169 25.09 -1.20 14.82
CA LEU A 169 23.97 -2.10 15.08
C LEU A 169 24.24 -3.48 14.51
N LEU A 170 24.03 -4.52 15.33
CA LEU A 170 23.98 -5.90 14.89
C LEU A 170 22.64 -6.19 14.17
N PRO A 171 22.51 -7.34 13.49
CA PRO A 171 21.28 -7.67 12.78
C PRO A 171 20.07 -7.64 13.71
N HIS A 172 18.97 -7.07 13.23
CA HIS A 172 17.70 -6.95 13.93
C HIS A 172 17.70 -6.13 15.22
N GLN A 173 18.81 -5.45 15.55
CA GLN A 173 18.85 -4.54 16.69
C GLN A 173 18.14 -3.23 16.41
N VAL A 174 17.65 -2.62 17.48
CA VAL A 174 16.95 -1.36 17.46
C VAL A 174 17.72 -0.35 18.29
N ALA A 175 17.97 0.85 17.76
CA ALA A 175 18.48 1.98 18.53
C ALA A 175 17.37 2.98 18.84
N SER A 176 17.34 3.49 20.06
CA SER A 176 16.45 4.56 20.51
C SER A 176 17.29 5.78 20.87
N ILE A 177 17.19 6.84 20.06
CA ILE A 177 18.06 8.02 20.14
C ILE A 177 17.23 9.27 20.41
N TRP A 178 17.58 9.98 21.48
CA TRP A 178 17.01 11.27 21.82
C TRP A 178 17.47 12.37 20.85
N LEU A 179 16.54 13.22 20.42
CA LEU A 179 16.82 14.38 19.58
C LEU A 179 17.03 15.62 20.45
N LYS A 180 18.26 15.79 20.93
CA LYS A 180 18.57 16.94 21.80
C LYS A 180 18.74 18.22 20.97
N PRO A 181 18.24 19.38 21.44
CA PRO A 181 18.34 20.64 20.71
C PRO A 181 19.77 21.01 20.29
N GLU A 182 20.76 20.74 21.14
CA GLU A 182 22.18 21.06 20.93
C GLU A 182 22.85 20.26 19.81
N GLU A 183 22.40 19.02 19.56
CA GLU A 183 22.93 18.18 18.48
C GLU A 183 22.34 18.57 17.12
N ALA A 184 21.09 19.06 17.15
CA ALA A 184 20.34 19.56 16.00
C ALA A 184 20.37 18.63 14.77
N PHE A 185 20.34 17.31 14.99
CA PHE A 185 20.37 16.29 13.93
C PHE A 185 19.32 16.57 12.84
N ARG A 186 19.72 16.41 11.58
CA ARG A 186 18.93 16.71 10.37
C ARG A 186 18.75 15.51 9.47
N ALA A 187 19.66 14.55 9.49
CA ALA A 187 19.55 13.34 8.68
C ALA A 187 20.12 12.12 9.41
N VAL A 188 19.66 10.95 8.97
CA VAL A 188 20.20 9.64 9.31
C VAL A 188 20.67 9.00 8.01
N SER A 189 21.92 8.56 7.98
CA SER A 189 22.47 7.76 6.88
C SER A 189 23.01 6.43 7.40
N ALA A 190 23.01 5.40 6.56
CA ALA A 190 23.50 4.07 6.92
C ALA A 190 24.13 3.36 5.72
N LYS A 191 24.95 2.34 5.98
CA LYS A 191 25.55 1.52 4.92
C LYS A 191 24.58 0.50 4.34
N MET A 192 23.69 -0.03 5.19
CA MET A 192 22.66 -1.00 4.82
C MET A 192 21.27 -0.42 5.09
N PRO A 193 20.20 -0.96 4.44
CA PRO A 193 18.84 -0.49 4.68
C PRO A 193 18.43 -0.57 6.15
N ILE A 194 17.79 0.50 6.64
CA ILE A 194 17.24 0.64 7.99
C ILE A 194 15.80 1.14 7.91
N ALA A 195 14.98 0.88 8.93
CA ALA A 195 13.73 1.64 9.13
C ALA A 195 13.95 2.71 10.20
N VAL A 196 13.26 3.85 10.06
CA VAL A 196 13.37 4.96 11.01
C VAL A 196 11.98 5.42 11.40
N LEU A 197 11.68 5.38 12.71
CA LEU A 197 10.50 5.98 13.29
C LEU A 197 10.89 7.27 14.01
N PHE A 198 10.01 8.26 13.97
CA PHE A 198 10.16 9.54 14.64
C PHE A 198 8.95 9.79 15.52
N GLY A 199 9.16 10.18 16.77
CA GLY A 199 8.05 10.36 17.69
C GLY A 199 8.41 10.78 19.11
N HIS A 200 7.41 10.78 19.96
CA HIS A 200 7.49 11.10 21.38
C HIS A 200 6.62 10.12 22.17
N ALA A 201 7.14 9.60 23.28
CA ALA A 201 6.48 8.57 24.07
C ALA A 201 5.21 9.07 24.79
N CYS A 202 5.16 10.35 25.17
CA CYS A 202 4.10 10.95 25.99
C CYS A 202 3.97 12.45 25.65
N ALA A 203 3.41 12.77 24.47
CA ALA A 203 3.20 14.17 24.08
C ALA A 203 1.95 14.73 24.78
N HIS A 204 2.10 15.89 25.39
CA HIS A 204 1.08 16.52 26.21
C HIS A 204 -0.19 16.83 25.40
N LEU A 205 -1.33 16.59 26.03
CA LEU A 205 -2.66 16.84 25.50
C LEU A 205 -3.33 17.96 26.33
N ARG A 206 -4.43 17.63 27.03
CA ARG A 206 -5.14 18.54 27.96
C ARG A 206 -5.28 17.85 29.31
N ASN A 207 -5.56 18.62 30.37
CA ASN A 207 -5.83 18.09 31.71
C ASN A 207 -4.73 17.14 32.24
N CYS A 208 -3.46 17.47 32.00
CA CYS A 208 -2.31 16.65 32.41
C CYS A 208 -2.27 15.23 31.81
N THR A 209 -2.98 14.99 30.70
CA THR A 209 -2.89 13.73 29.95
C THR A 209 -1.86 13.85 28.82
N CYS A 210 -1.36 12.72 28.35
CA CYS A 210 -0.48 12.64 27.19
C CYS A 210 -0.78 11.37 26.39
N ALA A 211 -0.44 11.40 25.11
CA ALA A 211 -0.47 10.21 24.26
C ALA A 211 0.84 10.07 23.49
N GLN A 212 1.15 8.85 23.08
CA GLN A 212 2.25 8.59 22.17
C GLN A 212 1.97 9.29 20.83
N LEU A 213 3.01 9.88 20.23
CA LEU A 213 2.99 10.41 18.87
C LEU A 213 4.10 9.73 18.09
N TYR A 214 3.80 9.01 17.03
CA TYR A 214 4.83 8.36 16.21
C TYR A 214 4.44 8.34 14.74
N THR A 215 5.45 8.37 13.88
CA THR A 215 5.34 8.14 12.44
C THR A 215 6.57 7.43 11.92
N ALA A 216 6.42 6.60 10.90
CA ALA A 216 7.53 6.16 10.07
C ALA A 216 8.06 7.32 9.22
N LEU A 217 9.38 7.37 9.04
CA LEU A 217 10.03 8.22 8.06
C LEU A 217 10.30 7.41 6.79
N TYR A 218 10.17 8.06 5.63
CA TYR A 218 10.42 7.42 4.34
C TYR A 218 11.76 7.87 3.75
N PRO A 219 12.46 7.00 3.01
CA PRO A 219 13.70 7.36 2.33
C PRO A 219 13.48 8.54 1.38
N THR A 220 14.39 9.51 1.41
CA THR A 220 14.23 10.71 0.58
C THR A 220 14.92 10.53 -0.77
N LYS A 221 14.23 10.94 -1.84
CA LYS A 221 14.79 11.17 -3.19
C LYS A 221 14.68 12.67 -3.50
N GLU A 222 15.68 13.24 -4.16
CA GLU A 222 15.76 14.68 -4.46
C GLU A 222 14.79 15.08 -5.59
N GLU A 223 13.50 15.03 -5.30
CA GLU A 223 12.45 15.36 -6.25
C GLU A 223 11.41 16.25 -5.56
N THR A 224 11.02 17.36 -6.19
CA THR A 224 9.90 18.17 -5.72
C THR A 224 8.61 17.38 -5.88
N LYS A 225 7.90 17.17 -4.77
CA LYS A 225 6.65 16.44 -4.71
C LYS A 225 5.51 17.36 -4.27
N LYS A 226 4.32 17.06 -4.79
CA LYS A 226 3.05 17.70 -4.41
C LYS A 226 2.36 16.87 -3.34
N PHE A 227 1.86 17.52 -2.31
CA PHE A 227 1.13 16.91 -1.20
C PHE A 227 -0.21 17.61 -1.05
N TYR A 228 -1.27 16.81 -0.91
CA TYR A 228 -2.63 17.31 -0.70
C TYR A 228 -3.04 17.08 0.75
N ILE A 229 -3.56 18.12 1.40
CA ILE A 229 -3.96 18.10 2.81
C ILE A 229 -5.50 18.05 2.89
N PRO A 230 -6.10 16.88 3.18
CA PRO A 230 -7.53 16.78 3.38
C PRO A 230 -8.00 17.63 4.58
N PRO A 231 -9.06 18.45 4.45
CA PRO A 231 -9.61 19.26 5.53
C PRO A 231 -10.01 18.45 6.76
N PHE A 232 -10.40 17.18 6.58
CA PHE A 232 -10.70 16.28 7.69
C PHE A 232 -9.54 16.15 8.69
N LEU A 233 -8.29 16.19 8.21
CA LEU A 233 -7.12 16.07 9.07
C LEU A 233 -6.90 17.33 9.94
N THR A 234 -7.33 18.51 9.50
CA THR A 234 -7.08 19.78 10.20
C THR A 234 -8.33 20.36 10.89
N LYS A 235 -9.51 19.80 10.61
CA LYS A 235 -10.80 20.25 11.13
C LYS A 235 -10.81 20.36 12.67
N GLY A 236 -11.21 21.53 13.16
CA GLY A 236 -11.40 21.83 14.58
C GLY A 236 -10.11 22.09 15.38
N VAL A 237 -8.96 22.13 14.70
CA VAL A 237 -7.64 22.38 15.29
C VAL A 237 -6.77 23.24 14.36
N GLU A 238 -7.37 24.16 13.61
CA GLU A 238 -6.72 24.92 12.55
C GLU A 238 -5.50 25.70 13.06
N ASN A 239 -5.59 26.24 14.28
CA ASN A 239 -4.49 26.97 14.95
C ASN A 239 -3.51 26.06 15.71
N GLY A 240 -3.81 24.77 15.85
CA GLY A 240 -2.99 23.77 16.56
C GLY A 240 -2.39 22.69 15.67
N ALA A 241 -2.64 22.76 14.35
CA ALA A 241 -2.09 21.84 13.37
C ALA A 241 -0.93 22.49 12.59
N TYR A 242 0.11 21.72 12.32
CA TYR A 242 1.33 22.16 11.64
C TYR A 242 1.76 21.15 10.60
N VAL A 243 2.38 21.60 9.52
CA VAL A 243 3.14 20.74 8.62
C VAL A 243 4.63 20.92 8.87
N LEU A 244 5.28 19.79 9.16
CA LEU A 244 6.70 19.65 9.36
C LEU A 244 7.33 19.29 8.01
N LEU A 245 8.09 20.21 7.45
CA LEU A 245 8.78 20.07 6.18
C LEU A 245 10.26 19.77 6.42
N SER A 246 10.74 18.69 5.83
CA SER A 246 12.14 18.28 5.90
C SER A 246 12.73 18.29 4.49
N GLN A 247 13.69 19.16 4.24
CA GLN A 247 14.48 19.24 3.02
C GLN A 247 15.96 19.10 3.37
N ARG A 248 16.81 18.75 2.41
CA ARG A 248 18.24 18.50 2.65
C ARG A 248 18.93 19.73 3.27
N GLU A 249 18.63 20.91 2.77
CA GLU A 249 19.25 22.17 3.22
C GLU A 249 18.39 22.97 4.21
N SER A 250 17.09 22.68 4.31
CA SER A 250 16.15 23.47 5.11
C SER A 250 15.14 22.62 5.89
N ARG A 251 14.69 23.12 7.04
CA ARG A 251 13.57 22.57 7.81
C ARG A 251 12.61 23.70 8.11
N GLN A 252 11.31 23.45 7.90
CA GLN A 252 10.29 24.47 8.11
C GLN A 252 9.10 23.88 8.87
N VAL A 253 8.52 24.67 9.76
CA VAL A 253 7.23 24.39 10.39
C VAL A 253 6.25 25.42 9.85
N LYS A 254 5.17 24.97 9.22
CA LYS A 254 4.12 25.85 8.67
C LYS A 254 2.79 25.58 9.36
N SER A 255 2.05 26.62 9.76
CA SER A 255 0.71 26.44 10.33
C SER A 255 -0.24 25.91 9.27
N ALA A 256 -1.08 24.95 9.64
CA ALA A 256 -2.11 24.39 8.76
C ALA A 256 -3.12 25.46 8.28
N SER A 257 -3.40 26.46 9.11
CA SER A 257 -4.30 27.58 8.76
C SER A 257 -3.73 28.53 7.70
N GLN A 258 -2.41 28.55 7.54
CA GLN A 258 -1.69 29.49 6.67
C GLN A 258 -1.20 28.85 5.37
N ILE A 259 -1.38 27.55 5.20
CA ILE A 259 -0.95 26.81 4.02
C ILE A 259 -2.13 26.52 3.10
N SER A 260 -1.86 26.61 1.80
CA SER A 260 -2.77 26.09 0.79
C SER A 260 -2.97 24.58 1.01
N PRO A 261 -4.16 24.02 0.70
CA PRO A 261 -4.41 22.58 0.68
C PRO A 261 -3.44 21.80 -0.23
N LEU A 262 -2.80 22.48 -1.19
CA LEU A 262 -1.69 21.97 -1.99
C LEU A 262 -0.35 22.50 -1.46
N LEU A 263 0.58 21.59 -1.17
CA LEU A 263 1.92 21.88 -0.68
C LEU A 263 2.97 21.25 -1.60
N GLU A 264 4.03 21.99 -1.89
CA GLU A 264 5.20 21.49 -2.63
C GLU A 264 6.43 21.43 -1.73
N ALA A 265 7.13 20.28 -1.73
CA ALA A 265 8.38 20.11 -1.01
C ALA A 265 9.30 19.07 -1.69
N THR A 266 10.61 19.28 -1.60
CA THR A 266 11.66 18.39 -2.14
C THR A 266 12.00 17.18 -1.25
N GLY A 267 11.37 17.07 -0.09
CA GLY A 267 11.61 15.99 0.85
C GLY A 267 10.32 15.47 1.46
N SER A 268 10.27 15.35 2.79
CA SER A 268 9.10 14.83 3.50
C SER A 268 8.21 15.95 4.04
N ALA A 269 6.91 15.68 4.03
CA ALA A 269 5.90 16.53 4.65
C ALA A 269 5.09 15.67 5.65
N ILE A 270 5.11 16.07 6.92
CA ILE A 270 4.42 15.36 7.99
C ILE A 270 3.45 16.34 8.65
N LEU A 271 2.18 15.98 8.69
CA LEU A 271 1.16 16.76 9.39
C LEU A 271 1.14 16.36 10.87
N TYR A 272 1.29 17.35 11.73
CA TYR A 272 1.04 17.25 13.15
C TYR A 272 -0.30 17.91 13.49
N ARG A 273 -1.04 17.29 14.40
CA ARG A 273 -2.09 17.90 15.23
C ARG A 273 -2.07 17.24 16.61
N PRO A 274 -2.73 17.81 17.64
CA PRO A 274 -2.79 17.16 18.94
C PRO A 274 -3.29 15.71 18.83
N GLY A 275 -2.44 14.76 19.23
CA GLY A 275 -2.70 13.31 19.19
C GLY A 275 -2.32 12.57 17.89
N LEU A 276 -2.03 13.26 16.78
CA LEU A 276 -1.73 12.63 15.50
C LEU A 276 -0.47 13.22 14.86
N LEU A 277 0.43 12.33 14.45
CA LEU A 277 1.58 12.65 13.60
C LEU A 277 1.49 11.75 12.36
N ILE A 278 1.16 12.33 11.20
CA ILE A 278 0.84 11.56 9.99
C ILE A 278 1.67 12.04 8.80
N PRO A 279 2.37 11.13 8.09
CA PRO A 279 3.09 11.50 6.89
C PRO A 279 2.08 11.75 5.76
N LEU A 280 2.22 12.86 5.06
CA LEU A 280 1.38 13.17 3.91
C LEU A 280 1.82 12.35 2.70
N ILE A 281 0.85 11.88 1.92
CA ILE A 281 1.10 11.07 0.72
C ILE A 281 1.40 12.02 -0.45
N PRO A 282 2.57 11.92 -1.10
CA PRO A 282 2.83 12.69 -2.30
C PRO A 282 2.05 12.16 -3.49
N GLU A 283 1.73 13.01 -4.46
CA GLU A 283 0.97 12.67 -5.66
C GLU A 283 1.56 11.49 -6.45
N THR A 284 2.90 11.39 -6.49
CA THR A 284 3.64 10.30 -7.15
C THR A 284 3.41 8.93 -6.51
N ASP A 285 3.02 8.94 -5.24
CA ASP A 285 2.76 7.75 -4.43
C ASP A 285 1.26 7.47 -4.27
N HIS A 286 0.39 8.17 -5.00
CA HIS A 286 -1.01 7.77 -5.11
C HIS A 286 -1.12 6.34 -5.70
N GLY A 287 -2.12 5.60 -5.20
CA GLY A 287 -2.38 4.21 -5.54
C GLY A 287 -3.75 4.02 -6.19
N ALA A 288 -3.90 2.98 -7.00
CA ALA A 288 -5.19 2.61 -7.56
C ALA A 288 -5.98 1.70 -6.62
N CYS A 289 -5.31 0.97 -5.72
CA CYS A 289 -5.95 0.13 -4.72
C CYS A 289 -5.20 0.17 -3.40
N SER A 290 -5.96 0.38 -2.31
CA SER A 290 -5.46 0.45 -0.94
C SER A 290 -6.27 -0.43 0.01
N ILE A 291 -5.60 -1.10 0.94
CA ILE A 291 -6.23 -1.81 2.05
C ILE A 291 -6.32 -0.88 3.26
N VAL A 292 -7.51 -0.85 3.87
CA VAL A 292 -7.77 -0.17 5.13
C VAL A 292 -8.24 -1.21 6.15
N THR A 293 -7.49 -1.35 7.24
CA THR A 293 -7.80 -2.26 8.35
C THR A 293 -8.34 -1.47 9.52
N SER A 294 -9.38 -2.01 10.16
CA SER A 294 -9.99 -1.39 11.33
C SER A 294 -9.22 -1.77 12.60
N VAL A 295 -9.04 -0.80 13.50
CA VAL A 295 -8.56 -1.05 14.86
C VAL A 295 -9.76 -1.32 15.77
N PRO A 296 -9.78 -2.42 16.54
CA PRO A 296 -10.89 -2.75 17.43
C PRO A 296 -11.17 -1.65 18.47
N ASN A 297 -12.44 -1.49 18.84
CA ASN A 297 -12.89 -0.53 19.85
C ASN A 297 -12.52 0.94 19.55
N ALA A 298 -12.41 1.29 18.27
CA ALA A 298 -12.23 2.65 17.79
C ALA A 298 -13.21 2.93 16.64
N ARG A 299 -13.56 4.20 16.41
CA ARG A 299 -14.26 4.64 15.20
C ARG A 299 -13.23 4.68 14.08
N ASN A 300 -13.36 3.81 13.09
CA ASN A 300 -12.43 3.71 11.97
C ASN A 300 -12.93 4.54 10.79
N VAL A 301 -12.04 5.36 10.22
CA VAL A 301 -12.37 6.32 9.16
C VAL A 301 -11.33 6.21 8.05
N ALA A 302 -11.79 6.12 6.80
CA ALA A 302 -10.91 6.32 5.65
C ALA A 302 -11.09 7.74 5.10
N VAL A 303 -9.98 8.42 4.78
CA VAL A 303 -9.99 9.71 4.10
C VAL A 303 -9.37 9.53 2.71
N ILE A 304 -10.14 9.86 1.67
CA ILE A 304 -9.77 9.63 0.27
C ILE A 304 -9.53 10.99 -0.38
N VAL A 305 -8.46 11.11 -1.16
CA VAL A 305 -8.14 12.27 -2.00
C VAL A 305 -7.97 11.82 -3.44
N VAL A 306 -8.74 12.42 -4.35
CA VAL A 306 -8.76 12.05 -5.78
C VAL A 306 -8.99 13.28 -6.64
N HIS A 307 -8.62 13.21 -7.91
CA HIS A 307 -8.92 14.26 -8.87
C HIS A 307 -10.45 14.44 -9.04
N ARG A 308 -10.93 15.69 -9.07
CA ARG A 308 -12.36 16.06 -9.05
C ARG A 308 -13.19 15.44 -10.17
N ASN A 309 -12.60 15.24 -11.34
CA ASN A 309 -13.27 14.64 -12.50
C ASN A 309 -13.35 13.10 -12.45
N LEU A 310 -12.80 12.46 -11.42
CA LEU A 310 -12.63 11.01 -11.35
C LEU A 310 -13.33 10.37 -10.13
N THR A 311 -14.17 11.12 -9.40
CA THR A 311 -14.89 10.64 -8.20
C THR A 311 -15.77 9.41 -8.48
N ALA A 312 -16.36 9.33 -9.67
CA ALA A 312 -17.19 8.20 -10.11
C ALA A 312 -16.43 6.86 -10.15
N GLY A 313 -15.09 6.89 -10.23
CA GLY A 313 -14.27 5.69 -10.28
C GLY A 313 -13.94 5.08 -8.92
N VAL A 314 -14.28 5.74 -7.81
CA VAL A 314 -13.88 5.33 -6.45
C VAL A 314 -14.87 4.33 -5.86
N HIS A 315 -14.35 3.22 -5.35
CA HIS A 315 -15.14 2.12 -4.79
C HIS A 315 -14.64 1.70 -3.40
N LEU A 316 -15.56 1.27 -2.55
CA LEU A 316 -15.33 0.55 -1.30
C LEU A 316 -15.84 -0.88 -1.45
N GLY A 317 -14.93 -1.85 -1.61
CA GLY A 317 -15.31 -3.20 -2.02
C GLY A 317 -16.06 -3.15 -3.36
N TYR A 318 -17.31 -3.61 -3.39
CA TYR A 318 -18.17 -3.53 -4.59
C TYR A 318 -19.04 -2.27 -4.64
N GLN A 319 -19.04 -1.45 -3.59
CA GLN A 319 -19.88 -0.26 -3.49
C GLN A 319 -19.21 0.95 -4.16
N SER A 320 -19.89 1.61 -5.09
CA SER A 320 -19.46 2.91 -5.63
C SER A 320 -19.64 4.03 -4.58
N LEU A 321 -18.66 4.94 -4.52
CA LEU A 321 -18.64 6.10 -3.62
C LEU A 321 -18.92 7.43 -4.34
N GLU A 322 -19.41 7.39 -5.58
CA GLU A 322 -19.67 8.57 -6.40
C GLU A 322 -20.62 9.57 -5.72
N SER A 323 -21.68 9.06 -5.09
CA SER A 323 -22.77 9.87 -4.52
C SER A 323 -22.43 10.59 -3.20
N LEU A 324 -21.21 10.41 -2.68
CA LEU A 324 -20.79 11.07 -1.46
C LEU A 324 -20.57 12.58 -1.67
N ASN A 325 -20.64 13.34 -0.59
CA ASN A 325 -20.36 14.78 -0.61
C ASN A 325 -18.84 15.02 -0.62
N TRP A 326 -18.27 15.13 -1.81
CA TRP A 326 -16.85 15.42 -2.02
C TRP A 326 -16.54 16.89 -1.74
N GLN A 327 -15.60 17.14 -0.83
CA GLN A 327 -15.15 18.49 -0.48
C GLN A 327 -13.99 18.91 -1.38
N GLN A 328 -14.14 20.04 -2.07
CA GLN A 328 -13.08 20.63 -2.89
C GLN A 328 -11.88 21.06 -2.03
N LEU A 329 -10.68 20.79 -2.52
CA LEU A 329 -9.45 21.32 -1.96
C LEU A 329 -9.14 22.63 -2.68
N ASP A 330 -9.24 23.76 -1.97
CA ASP A 330 -9.08 25.09 -2.57
C ASP A 330 -7.76 25.22 -3.35
N GLY A 331 -7.84 25.86 -4.52
CA GLY A 331 -6.68 26.16 -5.36
C GLY A 331 -6.11 24.97 -6.15
N ASN A 332 -6.81 23.84 -6.26
CA ASN A 332 -6.37 22.69 -7.04
C ASN A 332 -7.52 21.84 -7.61
N ASP A 333 -7.17 20.84 -8.44
CA ASP A 333 -8.11 19.93 -9.12
C ASP A 333 -8.46 18.67 -8.30
N TYR A 334 -8.13 18.63 -7.01
CA TYR A 334 -8.42 17.49 -6.13
C TYR A 334 -9.59 17.79 -5.18
N VAL A 335 -10.28 16.71 -4.83
CA VAL A 335 -11.35 16.68 -3.85
C VAL A 335 -11.02 15.63 -2.80
N SER A 336 -11.63 15.76 -1.63
CA SER A 336 -11.51 14.76 -0.58
C SER A 336 -12.86 14.39 0.04
N VAL A 337 -12.94 13.17 0.55
CA VAL A 337 -14.09 12.69 1.31
C VAL A 337 -13.60 11.82 2.46
N HIS A 338 -14.42 11.69 3.50
CA HIS A 338 -14.17 10.73 4.57
C HIS A 338 -15.37 9.79 4.70
N ILE A 339 -15.10 8.54 5.05
CA ILE A 339 -16.11 7.50 5.23
C ILE A 339 -15.86 6.75 6.53
N ASP A 340 -16.92 6.45 7.26
CA ASP A 340 -16.87 5.56 8.43
C ASP A 340 -16.84 4.09 7.97
N LEU A 341 -15.86 3.35 8.47
CA LEU A 341 -15.65 1.95 8.13
C LEU A 341 -16.44 1.07 9.10
N GLN A 342 -17.41 0.33 8.57
CA GLN A 342 -18.27 -0.58 9.35
C GLN A 342 -17.70 -1.99 9.45
N SER A 343 -16.88 -2.41 8.48
CA SER A 343 -16.27 -3.73 8.45
C SER A 343 -14.87 -3.73 9.09
N ASN A 344 -14.42 -4.90 9.53
CA ASN A 344 -13.06 -5.09 10.06
C ASN A 344 -11.98 -4.83 8.99
N LYS A 345 -12.33 -4.97 7.72
CA LYS A 345 -11.47 -4.71 6.57
C LYS A 345 -12.26 -4.08 5.43
N SER A 346 -11.66 -3.09 4.79
CA SER A 346 -12.19 -2.40 3.63
C SER A 346 -11.10 -2.23 2.57
N VAL A 347 -11.42 -2.52 1.30
CA VAL A 347 -10.54 -2.25 0.17
C VAL A 347 -11.09 -1.06 -0.58
N ILE A 348 -10.29 -0.01 -0.71
CA ILE A 348 -10.66 1.19 -1.44
C ILE A 348 -9.85 1.21 -2.74
N TRP A 349 -10.55 1.17 -3.87
CA TRP A 349 -9.90 1.10 -5.18
C TRP A 349 -10.57 2.02 -6.20
N HIS A 350 -9.85 2.28 -7.29
CA HIS A 350 -10.29 3.16 -8.35
C HIS A 350 -10.20 2.45 -9.71
N SER A 351 -11.24 2.62 -10.53
CA SER A 351 -11.40 1.94 -11.83
C SER A 351 -10.43 2.38 -12.94
N SER A 352 -10.05 3.67 -12.98
CA SER A 352 -9.19 4.23 -14.05
C SER A 352 -8.04 5.15 -13.61
N SER A 353 -7.89 5.43 -12.31
CA SER A 353 -6.93 6.43 -11.81
C SER A 353 -6.32 6.03 -10.46
N LYS A 354 -5.53 6.93 -9.89
CA LYS A 354 -4.87 6.78 -8.59
C LYS A 354 -5.39 7.82 -7.61
N MET A 355 -5.34 7.48 -6.33
CA MET A 355 -5.81 8.30 -5.23
C MET A 355 -4.89 8.13 -4.01
N ALA A 356 -4.94 9.11 -3.11
CA ALA A 356 -4.39 8.97 -1.77
C ALA A 356 -5.49 8.49 -0.83
N VAL A 357 -5.16 7.54 0.06
CA VAL A 357 -6.09 7.03 1.07
C VAL A 357 -5.37 7.02 2.41
N TYR A 358 -5.97 7.62 3.43
CA TYR A 358 -5.49 7.57 4.81
C TYR A 358 -6.39 6.64 5.63
N SER A 359 -5.77 5.81 6.47
CA SER A 359 -6.42 4.91 7.42
C SER A 359 -6.35 5.52 8.81
N LEU A 360 -7.47 6.00 9.33
CA LEU A 360 -7.55 6.71 10.61
C LEU A 360 -8.44 5.96 11.61
N GLY A 361 -8.14 6.10 12.88
CA GLY A 361 -8.98 5.69 13.99
C GLY A 361 -9.19 6.85 14.95
N ILE A 362 -10.38 6.91 15.56
CA ILE A 362 -10.74 7.89 16.57
C ILE A 362 -11.23 7.14 17.81
N LYS A 363 -10.60 7.40 18.95
CA LYS A 363 -10.98 6.84 20.24
C LYS A 363 -10.87 7.92 21.32
N ASP A 364 -11.93 8.10 22.10
CA ASP A 364 -11.98 9.11 23.18
C ASP A 364 -11.61 10.52 22.73
N GLY A 365 -11.94 10.86 21.47
CA GLY A 365 -11.62 12.16 20.84
C GLY A 365 -10.19 12.29 20.32
N LEU A 366 -9.31 11.31 20.56
CA LEU A 366 -7.96 11.25 20.01
C LEU A 366 -7.95 10.52 18.67
N MET A 367 -7.23 11.11 17.71
CA MET A 367 -7.07 10.55 16.37
C MET A 367 -5.70 9.90 16.25
N PHE A 368 -5.65 8.74 15.61
CA PHE A 368 -4.42 8.04 15.25
C PHE A 368 -4.57 7.50 13.82
N GLY A 369 -3.46 7.17 13.17
CA GLY A 369 -3.55 6.64 11.81
C GLY A 369 -2.30 6.86 10.98
N ASN A 370 -2.36 6.35 9.75
CA ASN A 370 -1.27 6.37 8.78
C ASN A 370 -1.85 6.32 7.36
N PRO A 371 -1.05 6.61 6.31
CA PRO A 371 -1.40 6.26 4.94
C PRO A 371 -1.86 4.81 4.83
N ALA A 372 -2.91 4.56 4.06
CA ALA A 372 -3.40 3.21 3.81
C ALA A 372 -2.38 2.38 3.01
N ALA A 373 -2.45 1.06 3.15
CA ALA A 373 -1.52 0.17 2.47
C ALA A 373 -1.86 0.08 0.99
N ILE A 374 -1.09 0.76 0.13
CA ILE A 374 -1.27 0.68 -1.31
C ILE A 374 -0.75 -0.68 -1.77
N ILE A 375 -1.63 -1.43 -2.42
CA ILE A 375 -1.32 -2.78 -2.91
C ILE A 375 -1.26 -2.86 -4.44
N SER A 376 -1.79 -1.85 -5.14
CA SER A 376 -1.61 -1.70 -6.59
C SER A 376 -1.67 -0.25 -7.05
N LYS A 377 -0.74 0.16 -7.92
CA LYS A 377 -0.81 1.40 -8.74
C LYS A 377 -1.60 1.22 -10.03
N SER A 378 -1.98 0.01 -10.39
CA SER A 378 -2.65 -0.30 -11.65
C SER A 378 -4.16 -0.33 -11.43
N ALA A 379 -4.84 0.69 -11.95
CA ALA A 379 -6.30 0.74 -11.94
C ALA A 379 -6.88 -0.27 -12.93
N ASP A 380 -7.99 -0.91 -12.56
CA ASP A 380 -8.74 -1.83 -13.40
C ASP A 380 -10.23 -1.71 -13.06
N ILE A 381 -11.09 -1.64 -14.07
CA ILE A 381 -12.53 -1.50 -13.89
C ILE A 381 -13.16 -2.69 -13.15
N ARG A 382 -12.50 -3.85 -13.14
CA ARG A 382 -13.00 -5.07 -12.50
C ARG A 382 -12.73 -5.11 -11.00
N GLY A 383 -11.84 -4.27 -10.48
CA GLY A 383 -11.52 -4.24 -9.06
C GLY A 383 -10.06 -3.94 -8.76
N CYS A 384 -9.65 -4.34 -7.56
CA CYS A 384 -8.28 -4.20 -7.09
C CYS A 384 -7.34 -5.20 -7.78
N LEU A 385 -6.61 -4.75 -8.80
CA LEU A 385 -5.73 -5.57 -9.63
C LEU A 385 -4.37 -5.85 -8.96
N LEU A 386 -4.11 -7.08 -8.56
CA LEU A 386 -2.83 -7.52 -7.99
C LEU A 386 -1.83 -7.94 -9.06
N VAL A 387 -2.29 -8.75 -10.02
CA VAL A 387 -1.48 -9.23 -11.14
C VAL A 387 -2.21 -8.85 -12.43
N PRO A 388 -1.57 -8.09 -13.34
CA PRO A 388 -2.19 -7.68 -14.59
C PRO A 388 -2.47 -8.89 -15.49
N GLU A 389 -3.53 -8.78 -16.28
CA GLU A 389 -3.80 -9.74 -17.35
C GLU A 389 -2.67 -9.73 -18.39
N VAL A 390 -2.41 -10.90 -18.98
CA VAL A 390 -1.42 -11.05 -20.05
C VAL A 390 -2.15 -11.37 -21.34
N ILE A 391 -1.90 -10.60 -22.39
CA ILE A 391 -2.35 -10.90 -23.77
C ILE A 391 -1.12 -10.82 -24.66
N ARG A 392 -0.84 -11.90 -25.40
CA ARG A 392 0.30 -11.98 -26.31
C ARG A 392 -0.09 -12.75 -27.55
N ILE A 393 0.38 -12.28 -28.71
CA ILE A 393 0.33 -13.08 -29.93
C ILE A 393 1.61 -13.92 -29.99
N GLY A 394 1.47 -15.23 -30.15
CA GLY A 394 2.62 -16.11 -30.26
C GLY A 394 3.38 -15.87 -31.57
N ALA A 395 4.71 -15.88 -31.50
CA ALA A 395 5.57 -15.59 -32.66
C ALA A 395 5.58 -16.73 -33.70
N VAL A 396 5.15 -17.93 -33.33
CA VAL A 396 5.18 -19.12 -34.19
C VAL A 396 3.76 -19.45 -34.65
N ALA A 397 3.57 -19.52 -35.96
CA ALA A 397 2.33 -20.04 -36.54
C ALA A 397 2.36 -21.56 -36.55
N GLY A 398 1.23 -22.19 -36.28
CA GLY A 398 1.06 -23.63 -36.35
C GLY A 398 -0.40 -24.02 -36.32
N GLY A 399 -0.67 -25.33 -36.23
CA GLY A 399 -2.00 -25.83 -35.96
C GLY A 399 -2.52 -25.38 -34.59
N TRP A 400 -3.82 -25.54 -34.37
CA TRP A 400 -4.50 -25.13 -33.14
C TRP A 400 -3.97 -25.89 -31.91
N ARG A 401 -3.65 -27.18 -32.06
CA ARG A 401 -3.09 -27.98 -30.95
C ARG A 401 -1.68 -27.54 -30.58
N GLU A 402 -0.84 -27.28 -31.58
CA GLU A 402 0.53 -26.78 -31.40
C GLU A 402 0.50 -25.37 -30.79
N SER A 403 -0.49 -24.56 -31.17
CA SER A 403 -0.79 -23.25 -30.62
C SER A 403 -1.22 -23.29 -29.14
N LEU A 404 -2.05 -24.26 -28.76
CA LEU A 404 -2.40 -24.53 -27.36
C LEU A 404 -1.13 -24.86 -26.54
N GLN A 405 -0.31 -25.78 -27.04
CA GLN A 405 0.93 -26.17 -26.37
C GLN A 405 1.92 -25.00 -26.27
N TYR A 406 1.99 -24.15 -27.31
CA TYR A 406 2.81 -22.95 -27.30
C TYR A 406 2.45 -22.02 -26.13
N CYS A 407 1.16 -21.75 -25.90
CA CYS A 407 0.73 -20.92 -24.78
C CYS A 407 0.99 -21.59 -23.43
N GLN A 408 0.72 -22.90 -23.32
CA GLN A 408 0.91 -23.67 -22.08
C GLN A 408 2.39 -23.71 -21.64
N ASN A 409 3.32 -23.84 -22.59
CA ASN A 409 4.76 -23.78 -22.32
C ASN A 409 5.20 -22.43 -21.72
N GLN A 410 4.39 -21.38 -21.89
CA GLN A 410 4.60 -20.05 -21.30
C GLN A 410 3.72 -19.79 -20.06
N GLN A 411 3.04 -20.82 -19.53
CA GLN A 411 2.09 -20.71 -18.43
C GLN A 411 0.91 -19.76 -18.75
N LEU A 412 0.50 -19.75 -20.02
CA LEU A 412 -0.65 -19.04 -20.57
C LEU A 412 -1.61 -20.05 -21.20
N GLU A 413 -2.80 -19.58 -21.57
CA GLU A 413 -3.84 -20.37 -22.24
C GLU A 413 -4.22 -19.73 -23.58
N LEU A 414 -4.91 -20.46 -24.45
CA LEU A 414 -5.54 -19.81 -25.60
C LEU A 414 -6.70 -18.95 -25.11
N VAL A 415 -6.81 -17.73 -25.62
CA VAL A 415 -7.82 -16.76 -25.16
C VAL A 415 -9.24 -17.30 -25.30
N SER A 416 -10.04 -17.10 -24.26
CA SER A 416 -11.46 -17.47 -24.24
C SER A 416 -12.33 -16.24 -23.93
N PHE A 417 -13.47 -16.12 -24.60
CA PHE A 417 -14.37 -14.97 -24.49
C PHE A 417 -15.70 -15.40 -23.86
N SER A 418 -15.70 -15.60 -22.54
CA SER A 418 -16.89 -16.05 -21.80
C SER A 418 -17.63 -14.96 -21.02
N ARG A 419 -17.00 -13.78 -20.85
CA ARG A 419 -17.53 -12.67 -20.06
C ARG A 419 -17.91 -11.50 -20.95
N ARG A 420 -19.07 -10.90 -20.68
CA ARG A 420 -19.56 -9.71 -21.39
C ARG A 420 -18.50 -8.60 -21.34
N GLY A 421 -18.17 -8.02 -22.49
CA GLY A 421 -17.18 -6.94 -22.60
C GLY A 421 -15.70 -7.36 -22.57
N HIS A 422 -15.38 -8.59 -22.15
CA HIS A 422 -14.02 -9.13 -22.17
C HIS A 422 -13.44 -9.18 -23.59
N MET A 423 -14.29 -9.55 -24.55
CA MET A 423 -13.97 -9.59 -25.97
C MET A 423 -13.45 -8.23 -26.48
N THR A 424 -14.20 -7.14 -26.26
CA THR A 424 -13.80 -5.78 -26.67
C THR A 424 -12.49 -5.33 -26.02
N GLN A 425 -12.30 -5.63 -24.73
CA GLN A 425 -11.06 -5.28 -24.00
C GLN A 425 -9.83 -5.97 -24.61
N VAL A 426 -9.92 -7.27 -24.89
CA VAL A 426 -8.85 -8.04 -25.52
C VAL A 426 -8.55 -7.51 -26.92
N TYR A 427 -9.59 -7.23 -27.72
CA TYR A 427 -9.42 -6.70 -29.08
C TYR A 427 -8.66 -5.38 -29.09
N ASN A 428 -9.04 -4.44 -28.22
CA ASN A 428 -8.34 -3.16 -28.10
C ASN A 428 -6.85 -3.34 -27.79
N LYS A 429 -6.50 -4.28 -26.90
CA LYS A 429 -5.10 -4.57 -26.58
C LYS A 429 -4.34 -5.23 -27.74
N ILE A 430 -5.00 -6.09 -28.50
CA ILE A 430 -4.43 -6.70 -29.72
C ILE A 430 -4.17 -5.64 -30.81
N ILE A 431 -5.07 -4.67 -31.01
CA ILE A 431 -4.88 -3.55 -31.95
C ILE A 431 -3.65 -2.72 -31.56
N LEU A 432 -3.57 -2.33 -30.28
CA LEU A 432 -2.48 -1.49 -29.78
C LEU A 432 -1.12 -2.20 -29.85
N GLY A 433 -1.10 -3.53 -29.75
CA GLY A 433 0.11 -4.36 -29.85
C GLY A 433 0.40 -4.91 -31.25
N LYS A 434 -0.32 -4.47 -32.29
CA LYS A 434 -0.27 -5.05 -33.64
C LYS A 434 1.17 -5.06 -34.21
N GLN A 435 1.66 -6.24 -34.54
CA GLN A 435 2.80 -6.41 -35.43
C GLN A 435 2.30 -6.41 -36.88
N ALA A 436 2.95 -5.65 -37.75
CA ALA A 436 2.57 -5.58 -39.16
C ALA A 436 2.65 -6.98 -39.82
N GLY A 437 1.56 -7.41 -40.49
CA GLY A 437 1.51 -8.65 -41.27
C GLY A 437 0.70 -9.82 -40.68
N LEU A 438 0.27 -9.75 -39.41
CA LEU A 438 -0.57 -10.79 -38.79
C LEU A 438 -2.05 -10.63 -39.18
N MET A 439 -2.67 -11.73 -39.65
CA MET A 439 -4.00 -11.69 -40.30
C MET A 439 -5.04 -12.60 -39.65
N ASP A 440 -4.67 -13.81 -39.24
CA ASP A 440 -5.57 -14.80 -38.63
C ASP A 440 -4.93 -15.35 -37.35
N LEU A 441 -5.72 -15.47 -36.29
CA LEU A 441 -5.26 -15.83 -34.96
C LEU A 441 -6.10 -16.97 -34.36
N TRP A 442 -5.45 -17.96 -33.75
CA TRP A 442 -6.13 -19.02 -33.01
C TRP A 442 -6.64 -18.52 -31.66
N ILE A 443 -7.89 -18.89 -31.33
CA ILE A 443 -8.52 -18.67 -30.02
C ILE A 443 -8.93 -20.01 -29.38
N GLY A 444 -9.26 -19.99 -28.10
CA GLY A 444 -9.52 -21.19 -27.28
C GLY A 444 -10.86 -21.88 -27.49
N MET A 445 -11.61 -21.53 -28.55
CA MET A 445 -12.91 -22.13 -28.85
C MET A 445 -12.74 -23.38 -29.73
N ARG A 446 -13.45 -24.45 -29.38
CA ARG A 446 -13.45 -25.70 -30.14
C ARG A 446 -14.86 -26.29 -30.24
N ARG A 447 -15.11 -27.05 -31.31
CA ARG A 447 -16.34 -27.81 -31.53
C ARG A 447 -16.16 -29.26 -31.14
N SER A 448 -17.11 -29.81 -30.41
CA SER A 448 -17.21 -31.25 -30.16
C SER A 448 -17.60 -31.97 -31.44
N ALA A 449 -16.82 -32.98 -31.84
CA ALA A 449 -17.15 -33.83 -32.98
C ALA A 449 -18.38 -34.72 -32.72
N CYS A 450 -18.67 -35.04 -31.45
CA CYS A 450 -19.78 -35.92 -31.09
C CYS A 450 -21.11 -35.18 -30.94
N SER A 451 -21.11 -34.02 -30.26
CA SER A 451 -22.33 -33.26 -29.99
C SER A 451 -22.55 -32.10 -30.96
N GLY A 452 -21.53 -31.72 -31.74
CA GLY A 452 -21.55 -30.53 -32.59
C GLY A 452 -21.55 -29.20 -31.84
N GLN A 453 -21.53 -29.22 -30.50
CA GLN A 453 -21.56 -28.04 -29.65
C GLN A 453 -20.18 -27.37 -29.54
N TRP A 454 -20.19 -26.05 -29.43
CA TRP A 454 -18.99 -25.25 -29.19
C TRP A 454 -18.72 -25.10 -27.70
N TYR A 455 -17.44 -25.08 -27.33
CA TYR A 455 -17.00 -24.89 -25.96
C TYR A 455 -15.68 -24.12 -25.91
N TRP A 456 -15.43 -23.43 -24.79
CA TRP A 456 -14.14 -22.82 -24.47
C TRP A 456 -13.26 -23.82 -23.73
N LEU A 457 -11.94 -23.77 -23.99
CA LEU A 457 -10.97 -24.55 -23.21
C LEU A 457 -10.94 -24.21 -21.72
N SER A 458 -11.37 -22.98 -21.35
CA SER A 458 -11.51 -22.57 -19.96
C SER A 458 -12.68 -23.23 -19.22
N ASN A 459 -13.50 -24.04 -19.91
CA ASN A 459 -14.76 -24.61 -19.43
C ASN A 459 -15.84 -23.58 -19.06
N GLU A 460 -15.61 -22.32 -19.35
CA GLU A 460 -16.60 -21.26 -19.17
C GLU A 460 -17.74 -21.38 -20.21
N PRO A 461 -18.97 -20.94 -19.89
CA PRO A 461 -20.11 -21.06 -20.80
C PRO A 461 -19.93 -20.19 -22.06
N VAL A 462 -20.41 -20.69 -23.19
CA VAL A 462 -20.47 -19.93 -24.46
C VAL A 462 -21.73 -19.07 -24.44
N THR A 463 -21.59 -17.81 -24.02
CA THR A 463 -22.70 -16.86 -23.86
C THR A 463 -22.79 -15.83 -24.99
N GLU A 464 -21.65 -15.46 -25.57
CA GLU A 464 -21.53 -14.46 -26.64
C GLU A 464 -20.62 -15.02 -27.75
N THR A 465 -20.96 -14.75 -29.02
CA THR A 465 -20.18 -15.18 -30.17
C THR A 465 -20.05 -14.07 -31.21
N ASN A 466 -18.94 -14.02 -31.94
CA ASN A 466 -18.69 -13.00 -32.96
C ASN A 466 -18.43 -13.63 -34.36
N TRP A 467 -19.29 -14.58 -34.75
CA TRP A 467 -19.16 -15.27 -36.03
C TRP A 467 -19.29 -14.31 -37.22
N ALA A 468 -18.51 -14.57 -38.27
CA ALA A 468 -18.69 -13.92 -39.55
C ALA A 468 -20.04 -14.32 -40.19
N GLU A 469 -20.51 -13.51 -41.13
CA GLU A 469 -21.71 -13.83 -41.89
C GLU A 469 -21.56 -15.20 -42.59
N GLY A 470 -22.52 -16.09 -42.37
CA GLY A 470 -22.51 -17.45 -42.90
C GLY A 470 -21.77 -18.49 -42.06
N GLU A 471 -21.16 -18.10 -40.93
CA GLU A 471 -20.45 -18.99 -40.01
C GLU A 471 -21.24 -19.19 -38.69
N PRO A 472 -21.00 -20.30 -37.96
CA PRO A 472 -20.11 -21.41 -38.28
C PRO A 472 -20.71 -22.37 -39.32
N GLY A 473 -19.84 -23.04 -40.07
CA GLY A 473 -20.22 -24.12 -41.00
C GLY A 473 -20.74 -25.40 -40.33
N THR A 474 -20.79 -26.50 -41.09
CA THR A 474 -21.25 -27.81 -40.57
C THR A 474 -20.18 -28.52 -39.74
N VAL A 475 -20.57 -29.46 -38.87
CA VAL A 475 -19.64 -30.20 -37.97
C VAL A 475 -18.51 -30.90 -38.73
N ASN A 476 -18.76 -31.29 -39.99
CA ASN A 476 -17.81 -32.00 -40.84
C ASN A 476 -16.77 -31.07 -41.49
N ASN A 477 -16.98 -29.74 -41.45
CA ASN A 477 -16.14 -28.79 -42.17
C ASN A 477 -14.94 -28.34 -41.32
N ALA A 478 -15.18 -27.96 -40.07
CA ALA A 478 -14.16 -27.42 -39.20
C ALA A 478 -14.54 -27.50 -37.71
N GLN A 479 -13.51 -27.53 -36.84
CA GLN A 479 -13.67 -27.79 -35.41
C GLN A 479 -12.94 -26.77 -34.52
N CYS A 480 -12.11 -25.90 -35.09
CA CYS A 480 -11.34 -24.89 -34.35
C CYS A 480 -11.72 -23.49 -34.84
N VAL A 481 -11.49 -22.45 -34.05
CA VAL A 481 -11.91 -21.08 -34.40
C VAL A 481 -10.71 -20.18 -34.64
N ILE A 482 -10.68 -19.53 -35.79
CA ILE A 482 -9.79 -18.40 -36.07
C ILE A 482 -10.53 -17.07 -35.92
N MET A 483 -9.84 -16.09 -35.35
CA MET A 483 -10.22 -14.69 -35.34
C MET A 483 -9.39 -13.93 -36.36
N THR A 484 -10.03 -13.13 -37.21
CA THR A 484 -9.32 -12.36 -38.24
C THR A 484 -9.06 -10.91 -37.82
N LEU A 485 -7.83 -10.45 -38.02
CA LEU A 485 -7.40 -9.05 -37.83
C LEU A 485 -7.62 -8.17 -39.07
N LYS A 486 -8.10 -8.75 -40.18
CA LYS A 486 -8.33 -8.02 -41.44
C LYS A 486 -9.49 -7.04 -41.35
N SER A 487 -10.51 -7.38 -40.58
CA SER A 487 -11.64 -6.50 -40.28
C SER A 487 -11.42 -5.81 -38.94
N SER A 488 -11.86 -4.55 -38.80
CA SER A 488 -11.90 -3.84 -37.52
C SER A 488 -12.78 -4.51 -36.45
N ASN A 489 -13.62 -5.47 -36.84
CA ASN A 489 -14.63 -6.09 -35.98
C ASN A 489 -14.23 -7.48 -35.45
N PHE A 490 -13.01 -7.96 -35.72
CA PHE A 490 -12.45 -9.20 -35.14
C PHE A 490 -13.36 -10.43 -35.28
N ILE A 491 -13.98 -10.60 -36.46
CA ILE A 491 -14.94 -11.66 -36.72
C ILE A 491 -14.29 -13.05 -36.69
N TRP A 492 -15.08 -14.04 -36.28
CA TRP A 492 -14.66 -15.43 -36.08
C TRP A 492 -15.13 -16.32 -37.22
N ARG A 493 -14.35 -17.36 -37.54
CA ARG A 493 -14.75 -18.41 -38.49
C ARG A 493 -14.29 -19.76 -37.97
N ASP A 494 -15.05 -20.81 -38.21
CA ASP A 494 -14.54 -22.15 -37.99
C ASP A 494 -13.53 -22.50 -39.08
N GLU A 495 -12.48 -23.22 -38.68
CA GLU A 495 -11.37 -23.56 -39.53
C GLU A 495 -10.81 -24.96 -39.22
N ASN A 496 -10.17 -25.57 -40.22
CA ASN A 496 -9.41 -26.78 -40.05
C ASN A 496 -8.29 -26.54 -39.02
N CYS A 497 -8.31 -27.30 -37.93
CA CYS A 497 -7.38 -27.17 -36.82
C CYS A 497 -5.90 -27.32 -37.23
N CYS A 498 -5.59 -27.88 -38.40
CA CYS A 498 -4.23 -28.04 -38.91
C CYS A 498 -3.73 -26.82 -39.72
N ARG A 499 -4.57 -25.81 -39.97
CA ARG A 499 -4.15 -24.58 -40.66
C ARG A 499 -3.10 -23.85 -39.81
N ASN A 500 -2.08 -23.29 -40.47
CA ASN A 500 -1.10 -22.45 -39.80
C ASN A 500 -1.71 -21.08 -39.48
N ALA A 501 -1.81 -20.77 -38.19
CA ALA A 501 -2.13 -19.43 -37.69
C ALA A 501 -1.42 -19.19 -36.34
N HIS A 502 -1.32 -17.94 -35.92
CA HIS A 502 -0.65 -17.58 -34.67
C HIS A 502 -1.61 -17.67 -33.47
N PRO A 503 -1.18 -18.17 -32.30
CA PRO A 503 -2.04 -18.19 -31.11
C PRO A 503 -2.21 -16.81 -30.47
N VAL A 504 -3.39 -16.53 -29.92
CA VAL A 504 -3.55 -15.53 -28.88
C VAL A 504 -3.44 -16.21 -27.53
N CYS A 505 -2.30 -16.02 -26.87
CA CYS A 505 -2.07 -16.49 -25.52
C CYS A 505 -2.59 -15.46 -24.52
N TYR A 506 -3.26 -15.94 -23.49
CA TYR A 506 -3.96 -15.16 -22.48
C TYR A 506 -3.71 -15.73 -21.08
N LYS A 507 -3.72 -14.85 -20.09
CA LYS A 507 -3.83 -15.22 -18.68
C LYS A 507 -4.67 -14.17 -17.97
N ASP A 508 -5.65 -14.65 -17.20
CA ASP A 508 -6.54 -13.81 -16.43
C ASP A 508 -5.78 -12.94 -15.42
N PRO A 509 -6.27 -11.73 -15.15
CA PRO A 509 -5.76 -10.94 -14.05
C PRO A 509 -6.03 -11.65 -12.71
N THR A 510 -5.19 -11.40 -11.73
CA THR A 510 -5.51 -11.72 -10.34
C THR A 510 -6.02 -10.47 -9.66
N LEU A 511 -7.30 -10.46 -9.29
CA LEU A 511 -7.91 -9.44 -8.46
C LEU A 511 -7.81 -9.87 -7.00
N LEU A 512 -7.66 -8.91 -6.09
CA LEU A 512 -7.82 -9.20 -4.66
C LEU A 512 -9.27 -9.62 -4.40
N THR A 513 -9.45 -10.82 -3.83
CA THR A 513 -10.74 -11.29 -3.31
C THR A 513 -10.99 -10.64 -1.95
N ILE A 514 -12.19 -10.09 -1.75
CA ILE A 514 -12.53 -9.24 -0.60
C ILE A 514 -13.80 -9.75 0.06
#